data_AF-A0A933Z870-F1
#
_entry.id   AF-A0A933Z870-F1
#
_cell.length_a   1.000
_cell.length_b   1.000
_cell.length_c   1.000
_cell.angle_alpha   90.00
_cell.angle_beta   90.00
_cell.angle_gamma   90.00
#
_symmetry.space_group_name_H-M   'P 1'
#
loop_
_entity.id
_entity.type
_entity.pdbx_description
1 polymer ?
#
loop_
_entity_poly.entity_id
_entity_poly.type
_entity_poly.pdbx_seq_one_letter_code
_entity_poly.pdbx_strand_id
1 'polypeptide(L)'
;MKSVAMVAVFLGMLMTGGLACADQYDAKWIAECINDNANANVAPEVIAKYCTCMNDKMDRNETRSITQWEKTHPMERADCDRQAGWR
;
A
#
# COMPACT_ATOMS: atom_id res chain seq x y z
N MET A 1 51.14 -19.43 -8.90
CA MET A 1 50.20 -20.32 -8.19
C MET A 1 49.26 -19.44 -7.38
N LYS A 2 48.38 -18.70 -8.06
CA LYS A 2 46.91 -18.90 -8.07
C LYS A 2 46.31 -18.99 -6.67
N SER A 3 46.21 -17.83 -6.02
CA SER A 3 45.45 -17.64 -4.79
C SER A 3 43.97 -17.90 -5.03
N VAL A 4 43.39 -18.62 -4.08
CA VAL A 4 42.07 -19.24 -4.10
C VAL A 4 40.96 -18.19 -4.16
N ALA A 5 40.01 -18.43 -5.06
CA ALA A 5 38.75 -17.70 -5.17
C ALA A 5 37.87 -17.96 -3.94
N MET A 6 37.38 -16.90 -3.31
CA MET A 6 36.19 -16.92 -2.43
C MET A 6 35.74 -15.47 -2.17
N VAL A 7 34.70 -15.02 -2.86
CA VAL A 7 33.66 -14.17 -2.26
C VAL A 7 32.32 -14.59 -2.88
N ALA A 8 31.57 -15.33 -2.07
CA ALA A 8 30.16 -15.68 -2.17
C ALA A 8 29.30 -14.40 -2.36
N VAL A 9 28.43 -14.30 -3.38
CA VAL A 9 27.02 -14.75 -3.42
C VAL A 9 26.06 -13.79 -2.68
N PHE A 10 25.20 -13.16 -3.51
CA PHE A 10 23.81 -12.71 -3.30
C PHE A 10 23.50 -11.44 -2.48
N LEU A 11 22.89 -10.47 -3.17
CA LEU A 11 21.61 -9.90 -2.73
C LEU A 11 20.76 -9.48 -3.95
N GLY A 12 20.17 -10.50 -4.58
CA GLY A 12 19.00 -10.31 -5.42
C GLY A 12 17.73 -10.50 -4.58
N MET A 13 16.68 -9.78 -4.98
CA MET A 13 15.30 -9.86 -4.50
C MET A 13 15.02 -9.17 -3.16
N LEU A 14 14.10 -8.22 -3.18
CA LEU A 14 12.82 -8.30 -2.47
C LEU A 14 11.92 -7.15 -2.96
N MET A 15 11.21 -7.38 -4.07
CA MET A 15 9.89 -6.77 -4.22
C MET A 15 8.99 -7.46 -3.21
N THR A 16 9.04 -7.05 -1.94
CA THR A 16 7.99 -7.40 -0.98
C THR A 16 6.77 -6.54 -1.27
N GLY A 17 6.08 -6.83 -2.38
CA GLY A 17 4.63 -6.68 -2.41
C GLY A 17 4.07 -7.84 -1.61
N GLY A 18 4.25 -7.80 -0.29
CA GLY A 18 3.75 -8.85 0.58
C GLY A 18 2.25 -8.97 0.40
N LEU A 19 1.76 -10.19 0.25
CA LEU A 19 0.40 -10.52 0.64
C LEU A 19 0.34 -10.27 2.16
N ALA A 20 0.16 -9.00 2.55
CA ALA A 20 -0.15 -8.66 3.92
C ALA A 20 -1.50 -9.32 4.20
N CYS A 21 -1.50 -10.34 5.07
CA CYS A 21 -2.72 -10.80 5.69
C CYS A 21 -3.27 -9.60 6.46
N ALA A 22 -4.19 -8.86 5.83
CA ALA A 22 -4.88 -7.74 6.43
C ALA A 22 -5.39 -8.18 7.80
N ASP A 23 -4.93 -7.50 8.86
CA ASP A 23 -5.55 -7.62 10.17
C ASP A 23 -7.06 -7.34 10.01
N GLN A 24 -7.91 -7.87 10.88
CA GLN A 24 -9.35 -7.54 10.88
C GLN A 24 -9.60 -6.02 10.91
N TYR A 25 -8.71 -5.24 11.54
CA TYR A 25 -8.74 -3.78 11.51
C TYR A 25 -8.40 -3.22 10.13
N ASP A 26 -7.39 -3.77 9.45
CA ASP A 26 -7.01 -3.39 8.09
C ASP A 26 -8.18 -3.65 7.11
N ALA A 27 -8.84 -4.80 7.23
CA ALA A 27 -9.97 -5.16 6.38
C ALA A 27 -11.16 -4.18 6.55
N LYS A 28 -11.42 -3.72 7.79
CA LYS A 28 -12.47 -2.74 8.06
C LYS A 28 -12.18 -1.40 7.39
N TRP A 29 -10.97 -0.86 7.56
CA TRP A 29 -10.63 0.46 7.02
C TRP A 29 -10.57 0.46 5.49
N ILE A 30 -10.05 -0.61 4.89
CA ILE A 30 -10.06 -0.77 3.44
C ILE A 30 -11.50 -0.81 2.91
N ALA A 31 -12.40 -1.56 3.56
CA ALA A 31 -13.80 -1.63 3.14
C ALA A 31 -14.52 -0.28 3.25
N GLU A 32 -14.28 0.46 4.33
CA GLU A 32 -14.81 1.82 4.51
C GLU A 32 -14.32 2.75 3.41
N CYS A 33 -13.02 2.75 3.10
CA CYS A 33 -12.45 3.54 2.01
C CYS A 33 -13.04 3.18 0.64
N ILE A 34 -13.26 1.90 0.34
CA ILE A 34 -13.89 1.48 -0.92
C ILE A 34 -15.31 2.04 -1.01
N ASN A 35 -16.07 1.99 0.08
CA ASN A 35 -17.42 2.53 0.13
C ASN A 35 -17.45 4.06 -0.02
N ASP A 36 -16.54 4.77 0.64
CA ASP A 36 -16.40 6.23 0.53
C ASP A 36 -16.11 6.68 -0.92
N ASN A 37 -15.46 5.82 -1.70
CA ASN A 37 -15.07 6.08 -3.08
C ASN A 37 -15.96 5.40 -4.14
N ALA A 38 -17.07 4.77 -3.74
CA ALA A 38 -17.93 4.02 -4.66
C ALA A 38 -18.47 4.85 -5.83
N ASN A 39 -18.58 6.17 -5.64
CA ASN A 39 -19.09 7.12 -6.65
C ASN A 39 -17.98 7.89 -7.39
N ALA A 40 -16.70 7.47 -7.25
CA ALA A 40 -15.57 8.16 -7.85
C ALA A 40 -15.47 8.03 -9.38
N ASN A 41 -16.34 7.22 -10.01
CA ASN A 41 -16.31 6.90 -11.44
C ASN A 41 -14.94 6.34 -11.91
N VAL A 42 -14.32 5.53 -11.05
CA VAL A 42 -13.06 4.81 -11.31
C VAL A 42 -13.35 3.32 -11.22
N ALA A 43 -12.57 2.50 -11.94
CA ALA A 43 -12.69 1.05 -11.87
C ALA A 43 -12.58 0.57 -10.40
N PRO A 44 -13.45 -0.35 -9.94
CA PRO A 44 -13.42 -0.84 -8.55
C PRO A 44 -12.07 -1.41 -8.12
N GLU A 45 -11.32 -2.02 -9.06
CA GLU A 45 -9.98 -2.53 -8.79
C GLU A 45 -8.96 -1.42 -8.47
N VAL A 46 -9.08 -0.27 -9.13
CA VAL A 46 -8.23 0.91 -8.85
C VAL A 46 -8.55 1.46 -7.47
N ILE A 47 -9.82 1.56 -7.11
CA ILE A 47 -10.25 1.99 -5.77
C ILE A 47 -9.71 1.03 -4.70
N ALA A 48 -9.83 -0.29 -4.92
CA ALA A 48 -9.30 -1.28 -4.00
C ALA A 48 -7.77 -1.16 -3.83
N LYS A 49 -7.02 -1.03 -4.92
CA LYS A 49 -5.56 -0.81 -4.87
C LYS A 49 -5.18 0.46 -4.11
N TYR A 50 -5.91 1.56 -4.35
CA TYR A 50 -5.71 2.81 -3.65
C TYR A 50 -5.94 2.66 -2.15
N CYS A 51 -7.09 2.11 -1.75
CA CYS A 51 -7.45 1.93 -0.35
C CYS A 51 -6.48 1.00 0.40
N THR A 52 -6.04 -0.09 -0.24
CA THR A 52 -5.01 -0.97 0.34
C THR A 52 -3.68 -0.21 0.51
N CYS A 53 -3.22 0.51 -0.52
CA CYS A 53 -1.99 1.29 -0.44
C CYS A 53 -2.03 2.33 0.69
N MET A 54 -3.18 2.99 0.87
CA MET A 54 -3.34 3.99 1.93
C MET A 54 -3.33 3.35 3.31
N ASN A 55 -4.01 2.20 3.49
CA ASN A 55 -3.98 1.46 4.76
C ASN A 55 -2.55 1.05 5.14
N ASP A 56 -1.79 0.52 4.17
CA ASP A 56 -0.41 0.05 4.41
C ASP A 56 0.56 1.18 4.84
N LYS A 57 0.22 2.43 4.54
CA LYS A 57 0.99 3.62 4.92
C LYS A 57 0.55 4.21 6.26
N MET A 58 -0.60 3.82 6.78
CA MET A 58 -1.09 4.28 8.09
C MET A 58 -0.37 3.53 9.21
N ASP A 59 -0.17 4.22 10.34
CA ASP A 59 0.31 3.55 11.55
C ASP A 59 -0.77 2.63 12.12
N ARG A 60 -0.37 1.53 12.76
CA ARG A 60 -1.30 0.58 13.38
C ARG A 60 -2.14 1.19 14.51
N ASN A 61 -1.69 2.28 15.11
CA ASN A 61 -2.41 3.01 16.16
C ASN A 61 -3.20 4.20 15.61
N GLU A 62 -3.27 4.36 14.28
CA GLU A 62 -4.10 5.39 13.67
C GLU A 62 -5.58 5.10 13.95
N THR A 63 -6.32 6.15 14.32
CA THR A 63 -7.74 6.05 14.71
C THR A 63 -8.67 6.70 13.69
N ARG A 64 -8.12 7.49 12.76
CA ARG A 64 -8.85 8.08 11.63
C ARG A 64 -9.10 7.03 10.56
N SER A 65 -10.21 7.18 9.83
CA SER A 65 -10.40 6.42 8.59
C SER A 65 -9.43 6.90 7.51
N ILE A 66 -9.19 6.06 6.48
CA ILE A 66 -8.30 6.40 5.35
C ILE A 66 -8.71 7.75 4.73
N THR A 67 -9.99 7.95 4.44
CA THR A 67 -10.54 9.18 3.83
C THR A 67 -10.36 10.42 4.70
N GLN A 68 -10.26 10.26 6.03
CA GLN A 68 -9.95 11.36 6.95
C GLN A 68 -8.44 11.61 7.00
N TRP A 69 -7.66 10.54 7.07
CA TRP A 69 -6.22 10.57 7.21
C TRP A 69 -5.53 11.17 5.98
N GLU A 70 -5.95 10.78 4.78
CA GLU A 70 -5.37 11.16 3.49
C GLU A 70 -5.36 12.68 3.26
N LYS A 71 -6.31 13.41 3.87
CA LYS A 71 -6.40 14.87 3.77
C LYS A 71 -5.20 15.58 4.38
N THR A 72 -4.55 14.93 5.35
CA THR A 72 -3.34 15.43 6.01
C THR A 72 -2.05 14.78 5.49
N HIS A 73 -2.16 13.81 4.58
CA HIS A 73 -1.05 13.00 4.05
C HIS A 73 -1.02 13.07 2.52
N PRO A 74 -0.78 14.27 1.94
CA PRO A 74 -0.87 14.48 0.50
C PRO A 74 0.21 13.72 -0.29
N MET A 75 1.36 13.42 0.33
CA MET A 75 2.44 12.69 -0.31
C MET A 75 2.07 11.22 -0.50
N GLU A 76 1.50 10.61 0.55
CA GLU A 76 1.03 9.23 0.57
C GLU A 76 -0.16 9.06 -0.37
N ARG A 77 -1.10 10.02 -0.37
CA ARG A 77 -2.19 10.07 -1.34
C ARG A 77 -1.67 10.07 -2.78
N ALA A 78 -0.76 11.00 -3.11
CA ALA A 78 -0.23 11.10 -4.47
C ALA A 78 0.57 9.85 -4.89
N ASP A 79 1.20 9.19 -3.93
CA ASP A 79 1.88 7.92 -4.16
C ASP A 79 0.90 6.79 -4.45
N CYS A 80 -0.16 6.67 -3.66
CA CYS A 80 -1.18 5.65 -3.84
C CYS A 80 -2.05 5.89 -5.07
N ASP A 81 -2.35 7.14 -5.43
CA ASP A 81 -3.03 7.51 -6.69
C ASP A 81 -2.25 6.93 -7.89
N ARG A 82 -0.93 7.15 -7.90
CA ARG A 82 -0.03 6.68 -8.97
C ARG A 82 0.07 5.16 -9.02
N GLN A 83 0.22 4.52 -7.86
CA GLN A 83 0.33 3.06 -7.77
C GLN A 83 -0.97 2.35 -8.18
N ALA A 84 -2.11 2.93 -7.83
CA ALA A 84 -3.42 2.40 -8.18
C ALA A 84 -3.79 2.64 -9.65
N GLY A 85 -3.18 3.65 -10.29
CA GLY A 85 -3.54 4.11 -11.63
C GLY A 85 -4.80 4.99 -11.64
N TRP A 86 -5.06 5.69 -10.53
CA TRP A 86 -6.18 6.63 -10.44
C TRP A 86 -5.85 7.94 -11.18
N ARG A 87 -4.65 8.49 -10.95
CA ARG A 87 -4.21 9.77 -11.53
C ARG A 87 -2.71 9.76 -11.86
#